data_AF-A0AAX6I7F2-F1
#
_entry.id   AF-A0AAX6I7F2-F1
#
_cell.length_a   1.000
_cell.length_b   1.000
_cell.length_c   1.000
_cell.angle_alpha   90.00
_cell.angle_beta   90.00
_cell.angle_gamma   90.00
#
_symmetry.space_group_name_H-M   'P 1'
#
loop_
_entity.id
_entity.type
_entity.pdbx_description
1 polymer ?
#
loop_
_entity_poly.entity_id
_entity_poly.type
_entity_poly.pdbx_seq_one_letter_code
_entity_poly.pdbx_strand_id
1 'polypeptide(L)'
;MPNRSMPASPCPTPGALLMGDAFNMRHPLTGRNDSGIVRYCVLRNLLRPLHDLHDASSLCEYLESFYTLRKPVASTINTLAGALYQVFSASPDPAGKEMRQACFDYLSLGGLFSNGPISLLSGLNPRPLHLVAHFFAVAIYGVWRLLLPFPSPKRLWIGVRLISGASAIIFPIIKAEGFRQMFFPATVPAYYRAPPALKYH
;
A
#
# COMPACT_ATOMS: atom_id res chain seq x y z
N MET A 1 -11.30 -17.49 -11.56
CA MET A 1 -11.87 -16.12 -11.46
C MET A 1 -10.97 -15.15 -12.21
N PRO A 2 -11.52 -14.12 -12.88
CA PRO A 2 -10.72 -13.13 -13.60
C PRO A 2 -9.95 -12.23 -12.64
N ASN A 3 -8.67 -11.96 -12.95
CA ASN A 3 -7.83 -11.01 -12.22
C ASN A 3 -8.15 -9.59 -12.67
N ARG A 4 -8.90 -8.83 -11.85
CA ARG A 4 -9.34 -7.46 -12.17
C ARG A 4 -8.70 -6.46 -11.20
N SER A 5 -8.35 -5.30 -11.73
CA SER A 5 -7.85 -4.16 -10.96
C SER A 5 -8.72 -2.94 -11.29
N MET A 6 -9.19 -2.23 -10.28
CA MET A 6 -10.03 -1.04 -10.44
C MET A 6 -9.52 0.07 -9.51
N PRO A 7 -9.02 1.19 -10.05
CA PRO A 7 -8.51 2.27 -9.24
C PRO A 7 -9.62 3.00 -8.49
N ALA A 8 -9.27 3.56 -7.34
CA ALA A 8 -10.14 4.37 -6.52
C ALA A 8 -10.42 5.75 -7.15
N SER A 9 -11.54 5.90 -7.87
CA SER A 9 -12.01 7.18 -8.41
C SER A 9 -13.39 7.52 -7.86
N PRO A 10 -13.48 8.17 -6.68
CA PRO A 10 -14.77 8.55 -6.12
C PRO A 10 -15.44 9.62 -6.97
N CYS A 11 -16.71 9.41 -7.33
CA CYS A 11 -17.61 10.46 -7.80
C CYS A 11 -18.54 10.81 -6.63
N PRO A 12 -18.39 11.98 -6.00
CA PRO A 12 -19.24 12.39 -4.88
C PRO A 12 -20.69 12.50 -5.34
N THR A 13 -21.56 11.70 -4.75
CA THR A 13 -23.00 11.73 -5.01
C THR A 13 -23.71 11.92 -3.68
N PRO A 14 -24.43 13.05 -3.46
CA PRO A 14 -25.18 13.27 -2.24
C PRO A 14 -26.12 12.10 -1.92
N GLY A 15 -26.07 11.62 -0.67
CA GLY A 15 -26.87 10.49 -0.21
C GLY A 15 -26.36 9.09 -0.59
N ALA A 16 -25.24 8.97 -1.32
CA ALA A 16 -24.65 7.69 -1.69
C ALA A 16 -23.18 7.57 -1.25
N LEU A 17 -22.79 6.37 -0.81
CA LEU A 17 -21.41 6.06 -0.41
C LEU A 17 -20.96 4.74 -1.03
N LEU A 18 -19.94 4.80 -1.88
CA LEU A 18 -19.39 3.63 -2.56
C LEU A 18 -18.24 3.00 -1.76
N MET A 19 -18.30 1.68 -1.54
CA MET A 19 -17.36 0.90 -0.73
C MET A 19 -17.04 -0.50 -1.28
N GLY A 20 -16.07 -1.17 -0.65
CA GLY A 20 -15.68 -2.54 -0.98
C GLY A 20 -14.95 -2.66 -2.31
N ASP A 21 -15.09 -3.82 -2.94
CA ASP A 21 -14.55 -4.11 -4.27
C ASP A 21 -15.25 -3.28 -5.35
N ALA A 22 -16.52 -2.92 -5.17
CA ALA A 22 -17.21 -1.99 -6.08
C ALA A 22 -16.52 -0.62 -6.16
N PHE A 23 -15.71 -0.27 -5.16
CA PHE A 23 -14.99 0.99 -5.08
C PHE A 23 -13.50 0.89 -5.48
N ASN A 24 -12.80 -0.17 -5.07
CA ASN A 24 -11.36 -0.32 -5.29
C ASN A 24 -10.94 -1.81 -5.22
N MET A 25 -10.84 -2.45 -6.40
CA MET A 25 -10.35 -3.83 -6.58
C MET A 25 -8.87 -3.86 -6.91
N ARG A 26 -8.21 -4.96 -6.52
CA ARG A 26 -6.78 -5.17 -6.67
C ARG A 26 -6.43 -6.63 -6.93
N HIS A 27 -5.19 -6.89 -7.31
CA HIS A 27 -4.70 -8.24 -7.54
C HIS A 27 -4.89 -9.12 -6.28
N PRO A 28 -5.52 -10.30 -6.38
CA PRO A 28 -5.84 -11.15 -5.22
C PRO A 28 -4.62 -11.84 -4.60
N LEU A 29 -3.38 -11.53 -5.04
CA LEU A 29 -2.17 -12.29 -4.65
C LEU A 29 -1.90 -12.19 -3.16
N THR A 30 -2.23 -11.06 -2.55
CA THR A 30 -2.09 -10.87 -1.10
C THR A 30 -3.29 -11.40 -0.31
N GLY A 31 -4.24 -12.08 -0.97
CA GLY A 31 -5.41 -12.72 -0.33
C GLY A 31 -6.35 -11.77 0.41
N ARG A 32 -6.24 -10.46 0.17
CA ARG A 32 -6.72 -9.46 1.14
C ARG A 32 -7.88 -8.64 0.60
N ASN A 33 -9.04 -9.27 0.59
CA ASN A 33 -10.33 -8.60 0.49
C ASN A 33 -10.65 -7.87 1.84
N ASP A 34 -10.06 -8.35 2.95
CA ASP A 34 -10.28 -7.90 4.34
C ASP A 34 -9.69 -6.54 4.75
N SER A 35 -9.23 -5.75 3.78
CA SER A 35 -9.14 -4.28 3.98
C SER A 35 -10.50 -3.64 4.31
N GLY A 36 -11.60 -4.40 4.25
CA GLY A 36 -12.91 -4.03 4.76
C GLY A 36 -12.93 -3.64 6.25
N ILE A 37 -12.15 -4.29 7.13
CA ILE A 37 -12.20 -4.00 8.57
C ILE A 37 -11.67 -2.60 8.88
N VAL A 38 -10.51 -2.22 8.31
CA VAL A 38 -9.96 -0.87 8.52
C VAL A 38 -10.86 0.19 7.88
N ARG A 39 -11.41 -0.08 6.69
CA ARG A 39 -12.36 0.83 6.03
C ARG A 39 -13.64 0.99 6.86
N TYR A 40 -14.16 -0.09 7.42
CA TYR A 40 -15.31 -0.08 8.33
C TYR A 40 -15.02 0.70 9.60
N CYS A 41 -13.85 0.51 10.22
CA CYS A 41 -13.46 1.28 11.41
C CYS A 41 -13.34 2.78 11.12
N VAL A 42 -12.72 3.18 10.00
CA VAL A 42 -12.63 4.59 9.59
C VAL A 42 -14.02 5.16 9.33
N LEU A 43 -14.88 4.44 8.60
CA LEU A 43 -16.25 4.87 8.35
C LEU A 43 -17.05 5.01 9.65
N ARG A 44 -17.00 3.98 10.51
CA ARG A 44 -17.68 3.97 11.81
C ARG A 44 -17.26 5.18 12.64
N ASN A 45 -15.97 5.51 12.66
CA ASN A 45 -15.47 6.66 13.41
C ASN A 45 -15.96 7.99 12.83
N LEU A 46 -16.08 8.10 11.51
CA LEU A 46 -16.64 9.29 10.84
C LEU A 46 -18.15 9.41 11.08
N LEU A 47 -18.88 8.30 11.07
CA LEU A 47 -20.34 8.27 11.28
C LEU A 47 -20.74 8.45 12.75
N ARG A 48 -19.92 7.98 13.70
CA ARG A 48 -20.22 8.04 15.14
C ARG A 48 -20.65 9.42 15.68
N PRO A 49 -20.02 10.55 15.29
CA PRO A 49 -20.45 11.88 15.76
C PRO A 49 -21.69 12.43 15.04
N LEU A 50 -22.17 11.78 13.98
CA LEU A 50 -23.33 12.25 13.21
C LEU A 50 -24.63 11.78 13.88
N HIS A 51 -25.46 12.75 14.27
CA HIS A 51 -26.77 12.48 14.87
C HIS A 51 -27.92 12.70 13.88
N ASP A 52 -27.65 13.41 12.78
CA ASP A 52 -28.59 13.67 11.70
C ASP A 52 -27.93 13.33 10.35
N LEU A 53 -28.67 12.65 9.49
CA LEU A 53 -28.26 12.22 8.15
C LEU A 53 -29.10 12.87 7.03
N HIS A 54 -29.92 13.87 7.35
CA HIS A 54 -30.85 14.49 6.41
C HIS A 54 -30.17 15.43 5.41
N ASP A 55 -29.10 16.14 5.82
CA ASP A 55 -28.35 17.04 4.94
C ASP A 55 -27.34 16.26 4.06
N ALA A 56 -27.87 15.70 2.96
CA ALA A 56 -27.10 14.90 2.01
C ALA A 56 -25.86 15.63 1.45
N SER A 57 -25.92 16.96 1.29
CA SER A 57 -24.80 17.76 0.75
C SER A 57 -23.68 17.92 1.78
N SER A 58 -24.01 18.35 3.01
CA SER A 58 -23.02 18.49 4.08
C SER A 58 -22.38 17.15 4.46
N LEU A 59 -23.16 16.07 4.41
CA LEU A 59 -22.66 14.71 4.63
C LEU A 59 -21.73 14.26 3.52
N CYS A 60 -22.04 14.60 2.26
CA CYS A 60 -21.18 14.26 1.12
C CYS A 60 -19.78 14.87 1.31
N GLU A 61 -19.70 16.17 1.61
CA GLU A 61 -18.43 16.86 1.84
C GLU A 61 -17.67 16.31 3.06
N TYR A 62 -18.36 16.02 4.15
CA TYR A 62 -17.74 15.45 5.34
C TYR A 62 -17.21 14.03 5.08
N LEU A 63 -18.02 13.18 4.43
CA LEU A 63 -17.65 11.81 4.09
C LEU A 63 -16.61 11.72 2.97
N GLU A 64 -16.33 12.79 2.21
CA GLU A 64 -15.13 12.81 1.36
C GLU A 64 -13.83 12.58 2.14
N SER A 65 -13.83 12.93 3.43
CA SER A 65 -12.71 12.64 4.35
C SER A 65 -12.45 11.14 4.45
N PHE A 66 -13.48 10.28 4.35
CA PHE A 66 -13.30 8.83 4.27
C PHE A 66 -12.40 8.44 3.10
N TYR A 67 -12.64 9.03 1.92
CA TYR A 67 -11.85 8.73 0.72
C TYR A 67 -10.40 9.19 0.83
N THR A 68 -10.12 10.19 1.66
CA THR A 68 -8.76 10.68 1.93
C THR A 68 -8.08 9.87 3.03
N LEU A 69 -8.75 9.62 4.16
CA LEU A 69 -8.21 8.92 5.32
C LEU A 69 -7.89 7.45 5.05
N ARG A 70 -8.62 6.81 4.12
CA ARG A 70 -8.33 5.43 3.73
C ARG A 70 -7.16 5.29 2.76
N LYS A 71 -6.74 6.37 2.08
CA LYS A 71 -5.69 6.31 1.04
C LYS A 71 -4.39 5.72 1.57
N PRO A 72 -3.80 6.16 2.70
CA PRO A 72 -2.51 5.64 3.15
C PRO A 72 -2.53 4.13 3.38
N VAL A 73 -3.54 3.61 4.10
CA VAL A 73 -3.64 2.18 4.40
C VAL A 73 -3.96 1.36 3.16
N ALA A 74 -4.94 1.78 2.36
CA ALA A 74 -5.32 1.05 1.15
C ALA A 74 -4.18 1.05 0.11
N SER A 75 -3.47 2.17 0.00
CA SER A 75 -2.38 2.32 -0.95
C SER A 75 -1.21 1.41 -0.58
N THR A 76 -0.72 1.44 0.67
CA THR A 76 0.42 0.59 1.10
C THR A 76 0.21 -0.89 0.78
N ILE A 77 -1.01 -1.40 0.99
CA ILE A 77 -1.30 -2.81 0.74
C ILE A 77 -1.46 -3.07 -0.78
N ASN A 78 -2.06 -2.15 -1.54
CA ASN A 78 -2.17 -2.27 -3.00
C ASN A 78 -0.78 -2.28 -3.67
N THR A 79 0.05 -1.37 -3.22
CA THR A 79 1.46 -1.22 -3.55
C THR A 79 2.26 -2.48 -3.25
N LEU A 80 2.12 -3.02 -2.04
CA LEU A 80 2.83 -4.23 -1.63
C LEU A 80 2.40 -5.42 -2.49
N ALA A 81 1.10 -5.54 -2.80
CA ALA A 81 0.59 -6.59 -3.68
C ALA A 81 1.19 -6.51 -5.09
N GLY A 82 1.22 -5.30 -5.67
CA GLY A 82 1.82 -5.06 -6.99
C GLY A 82 3.33 -5.32 -7.01
N ALA A 83 4.05 -4.85 -5.99
CA ALA A 83 5.49 -5.04 -5.86
C ALA A 83 5.87 -6.52 -5.71
N LEU A 84 5.17 -7.27 -4.85
CA LEU A 84 5.41 -8.70 -4.69
C LEU A 84 5.02 -9.48 -5.93
N TYR A 85 3.94 -9.11 -6.62
CA TYR A 85 3.59 -9.73 -7.90
C TYR A 85 4.72 -9.56 -8.92
N GLN A 86 5.28 -8.34 -9.05
CA GLN A 86 6.42 -8.07 -9.94
C GLN A 86 7.66 -8.89 -9.55
N VAL A 87 7.95 -9.03 -8.24
CA VAL A 87 9.10 -9.79 -7.74
C VAL A 87 8.94 -11.31 -7.96
N PHE A 88 7.74 -11.86 -7.75
CA PHE A 88 7.51 -13.30 -7.82
C PHE A 88 7.13 -13.80 -9.21
N SER A 89 6.65 -12.94 -10.10
CA SER A 89 6.33 -13.30 -11.48
C SER A 89 7.57 -13.79 -12.24
N ALA A 90 7.34 -14.68 -13.20
CA ALA A 90 8.42 -15.17 -14.05
C ALA A 90 9.02 -14.02 -14.85
N SER A 91 10.32 -13.77 -14.67
CA SER A 91 11.07 -12.76 -15.42
C SER A 91 12.14 -13.40 -16.29
N PRO A 92 12.26 -13.00 -17.58
CA PRO A 92 13.40 -13.38 -18.42
C PRO A 92 14.70 -12.69 -17.97
N ASP A 93 14.61 -11.59 -17.20
CA ASP A 93 15.75 -10.86 -16.68
C ASP A 93 16.43 -11.64 -15.54
N PRO A 94 17.74 -11.93 -15.62
CA PRO A 94 18.53 -12.44 -14.49
C PRO A 94 18.32 -11.66 -13.19
N ALA A 95 18.21 -10.33 -13.24
CA ALA A 95 18.00 -9.50 -12.05
C ALA A 95 16.65 -9.79 -11.36
N GLY A 96 15.60 -10.12 -12.14
CA GLY A 96 14.30 -10.52 -11.58
C GLY A 96 14.36 -11.87 -10.88
N LYS A 97 15.12 -12.82 -11.44
CA LYS A 97 15.36 -14.13 -10.78
C LYS A 97 16.12 -13.97 -9.47
N GLU A 98 17.15 -13.12 -9.47
CA GLU A 98 17.94 -12.82 -8.27
C GLU A 98 17.10 -12.09 -7.22
N MET A 99 16.28 -11.11 -7.60
CA MET A 99 15.35 -10.44 -6.69
C MET A 99 14.41 -11.42 -6.00
N ARG A 100 13.86 -12.37 -6.76
CA ARG A 100 12.97 -13.40 -6.23
C ARG A 100 13.68 -14.31 -5.23
N GLN A 101 14.89 -14.78 -5.57
CA GLN A 101 15.68 -15.63 -4.68
C GLN A 101 16.11 -14.87 -3.41
N ALA A 102 16.55 -13.62 -3.56
CA ALA A 102 16.92 -12.76 -2.45
C ALA A 102 15.74 -12.52 -1.50
N CYS A 103 14.53 -12.33 -2.04
CA CYS A 103 13.31 -12.21 -1.25
C CYS A 103 13.03 -13.47 -0.43
N PHE A 104 13.13 -14.66 -1.04
CA PHE A 104 12.93 -15.92 -0.32
C PHE A 104 13.95 -16.08 0.80
N ASP A 105 15.24 -15.94 0.48
CA ASP A 105 16.32 -16.14 1.44
C ASP A 105 16.29 -15.11 2.57
N TYR A 106 15.91 -13.85 2.28
CA TYR A 106 15.73 -12.80 3.28
C TYR A 106 14.61 -13.15 4.26
N LEU A 107 13.47 -13.66 3.77
CA LEU A 107 12.37 -14.10 4.62
C LEU A 107 12.73 -15.35 5.44
N SER A 108 13.58 -16.22 4.90
CA SER A 108 14.09 -17.41 5.58
C SER A 108 15.02 -17.10 6.76
N LEU A 109 15.58 -15.88 6.86
CA LEU A 109 16.38 -15.46 8.03
C LEU A 109 15.57 -15.40 9.33
N GLY A 110 14.23 -15.34 9.25
CA GLY A 110 13.37 -15.31 10.42
C GLY A 110 13.45 -13.99 11.22
N GLY A 111 12.85 -13.97 12.40
CA GLY A 111 12.86 -12.80 13.29
C GLY A 111 12.31 -11.54 12.62
N LEU A 112 13.03 -10.42 12.74
CA LEU A 112 12.63 -9.13 12.16
C LEU A 112 12.51 -9.15 10.63
N PHE A 113 13.33 -9.97 9.96
CA PHE A 113 13.37 -10.08 8.49
C PHE A 113 12.12 -10.76 7.92
N SER A 114 11.45 -11.60 8.73
CA SER A 114 10.21 -12.27 8.36
C SER A 114 8.98 -11.57 8.97
N ASN A 115 9.02 -11.27 10.28
CA ASN A 115 7.91 -10.66 11.01
C ASN A 115 7.52 -9.29 10.45
N GLY A 116 8.48 -8.48 10.04
CA GLY A 116 8.22 -7.16 9.46
C GLY A 116 7.43 -7.24 8.14
N PRO A 117 7.97 -7.90 7.10
CA PRO A 117 7.26 -8.10 5.83
C PRO A 117 5.92 -8.83 5.98
N ILE A 118 5.83 -9.86 6.84
CA ILE A 118 4.58 -10.59 7.10
C ILE A 118 3.55 -9.69 7.80
N SER A 119 3.97 -8.84 8.74
CA SER A 119 3.09 -7.86 9.40
C SER A 119 2.56 -6.80 8.42
N LEU A 120 3.35 -6.41 7.43
CA LEU A 120 2.94 -5.52 6.34
C LEU A 120 1.96 -6.22 5.37
N LEU A 121 2.25 -7.48 5.03
CA LEU A 121 1.41 -8.33 4.16
C LEU A 121 0.02 -8.57 4.77
N SER A 122 -0.01 -9.01 6.03
CA SER A 122 -1.24 -9.11 6.82
C SER A 122 -1.86 -7.73 7.10
N GLY A 123 -1.03 -6.68 7.03
CA GLY A 123 -1.32 -5.27 7.37
C GLY A 123 -1.99 -5.11 8.70
N LEU A 124 -1.50 -5.88 9.65
CA LEU A 124 -1.56 -5.60 11.07
C LEU A 124 -0.78 -4.32 11.41
N ASN A 125 0.24 -3.99 10.61
CA ASN A 125 1.05 -2.78 10.79
C ASN A 125 1.38 -2.10 9.45
N PRO A 126 0.42 -1.41 8.80
CA PRO A 126 0.62 -0.76 7.51
C PRO A 126 1.45 0.52 7.67
N ARG A 127 2.76 0.38 7.89
CA ARG A 127 3.73 1.48 7.96
C ARG A 127 4.49 1.56 6.62
N PRO A 128 4.20 2.56 5.78
CA PRO A 128 4.78 2.65 4.44
C PRO A 128 6.32 2.78 4.46
N LEU A 129 6.86 3.45 5.47
CA LEU A 129 8.30 3.56 5.72
C LEU A 129 8.97 2.20 5.93
N HIS A 130 8.36 1.34 6.73
CA HIS A 130 8.85 -0.02 6.98
C HIS A 130 8.82 -0.87 5.71
N LEU A 131 7.79 -0.68 4.87
CA LEU A 131 7.70 -1.35 3.58
C LEU A 131 8.86 -0.99 2.67
N VAL A 132 9.11 0.31 2.48
CA VAL A 132 10.22 0.80 1.65
C VAL A 132 11.55 0.28 2.18
N ALA A 133 11.74 0.32 3.51
CA ALA A 133 12.96 -0.17 4.16
C ALA A 133 13.19 -1.67 3.91
N HIS A 134 12.19 -2.54 4.15
CA HIS A 134 12.34 -3.97 3.90
C HIS A 134 12.54 -4.29 2.41
N PHE A 135 11.87 -3.57 1.51
CA PHE A 135 12.02 -3.80 0.07
C PHE A 135 13.44 -3.48 -0.42
N PHE A 136 14.00 -2.35 0.00
CA PHE A 136 15.41 -2.03 -0.30
C PHE A 136 16.40 -2.93 0.46
N ALA A 137 16.06 -3.37 1.68
CA ALA A 137 16.90 -4.33 2.41
C ALA A 137 17.01 -5.67 1.67
N VAL A 138 15.91 -6.19 1.11
CA VAL A 138 15.92 -7.37 0.22
C VAL A 138 16.80 -7.12 -1.00
N ALA A 139 16.70 -5.94 -1.61
CA ALA A 139 17.48 -5.60 -2.79
C ALA A 139 18.99 -5.55 -2.50
N ILE A 140 19.39 -4.89 -1.40
CA ILE A 140 20.77 -4.82 -0.92
C ILE A 140 21.28 -6.22 -0.54
N TYR A 141 20.45 -7.03 0.12
CA TYR A 141 20.77 -8.41 0.45
C TYR A 141 21.03 -9.27 -0.80
N GLY A 142 20.23 -9.06 -1.86
CA GLY A 142 20.45 -9.70 -3.16
C GLY A 142 21.79 -9.29 -3.80
N VAL A 143 22.11 -7.99 -3.79
CA VAL A 143 23.42 -7.50 -4.27
C VAL A 143 24.57 -8.10 -3.47
N TRP A 144 24.46 -8.13 -2.14
CA TRP A 144 25.45 -8.73 -1.27
C TRP A 144 25.70 -10.20 -1.61
N ARG A 145 24.62 -10.99 -1.76
CA ARG A 145 24.70 -12.40 -2.16
C ARG A 145 25.36 -12.59 -3.54
N LEU A 146 25.09 -11.69 -4.48
CA LEU A 146 25.68 -11.71 -5.82
C LEU A 146 27.17 -11.41 -5.83
N LEU A 147 27.66 -10.55 -4.94
CA LEU A 147 29.06 -10.10 -4.92
C LEU A 147 29.99 -11.03 -4.12
N LEU A 148 29.46 -11.96 -3.33
CA LEU A 148 30.26 -12.93 -2.58
C LEU A 148 30.45 -14.27 -3.33
N PRO A 149 31.56 -14.99 -3.07
CA PRO A 149 32.76 -14.55 -2.35
C PRO A 149 33.63 -13.57 -3.16
N PHE A 150 33.50 -13.56 -4.50
CA PHE A 150 34.25 -12.66 -5.38
C PHE A 150 33.32 -11.86 -6.31
N PRO A 151 33.50 -10.53 -6.37
CA PRO A 151 32.78 -9.70 -7.31
C PRO A 151 33.30 -9.92 -8.74
N SER A 152 32.41 -9.87 -9.73
CA SER A 152 32.78 -9.83 -11.15
C SER A 152 32.00 -8.72 -11.85
N PRO A 153 32.50 -8.14 -12.96
CA PRO A 153 31.80 -7.07 -13.68
C PRO A 153 30.38 -7.47 -14.07
N LYS A 154 30.19 -8.73 -14.46
CA LYS A 154 28.86 -9.29 -14.79
C LYS A 154 27.94 -9.33 -13.56
N ARG A 155 28.44 -9.75 -12.39
CA ARG A 155 27.67 -9.78 -11.12
C ARG A 155 27.34 -8.37 -10.63
N LEU A 156 28.29 -7.45 -10.75
CA LEU A 156 28.09 -6.04 -10.43
C LEU A 156 26.99 -5.43 -11.31
N TRP A 157 27.00 -5.72 -12.62
CA TRP A 157 25.98 -5.26 -13.55
C TRP A 157 24.58 -5.80 -13.20
N ILE A 158 24.48 -7.08 -12.83
CA ILE A 158 23.22 -7.67 -12.35
C ILE A 158 22.76 -6.97 -11.05
N GLY A 159 23.68 -6.69 -10.14
CA GLY A 159 23.39 -5.95 -8.91
C GLY A 159 22.84 -4.55 -9.16
N VAL A 160 23.43 -3.78 -10.09
CA VAL A 160 22.93 -2.47 -10.50
C VAL A 160 21.51 -2.58 -11.09
N ARG A 161 21.28 -3.57 -11.96
CA ARG A 161 19.96 -3.84 -12.53
C ARG A 161 18.93 -4.22 -11.47
N LEU A 162 19.34 -4.96 -10.44
CA LEU A 162 18.50 -5.36 -9.32
C LEU A 162 18.03 -4.11 -8.53
N ILE A 163 18.95 -3.21 -8.17
CA ILE A 163 18.61 -1.94 -7.49
C ILE A 163 17.75 -1.04 -8.39
N SER A 164 18.06 -0.96 -9.68
CA SER A 164 17.26 -0.22 -10.65
C SER A 164 15.84 -0.77 -10.75
N GLY A 165 15.68 -2.10 -10.81
CA GLY A 165 14.39 -2.77 -10.84
C GLY A 165 13.59 -2.54 -9.56
N ALA A 166 14.24 -2.60 -8.40
CA ALA A 166 13.61 -2.27 -7.12
C ALA A 166 13.10 -0.82 -7.11
N SER A 167 13.92 0.12 -7.58
CA SER A 167 13.58 1.55 -7.62
C SER A 167 12.43 1.83 -8.61
N ALA A 168 12.42 1.15 -9.75
CA ALA A 168 11.33 1.23 -10.74
C ALA A 168 9.99 0.71 -10.21
N ILE A 169 10.00 -0.17 -9.20
CA ILE A 169 8.80 -0.61 -8.50
C ILE A 169 8.40 0.43 -7.44
N ILE A 170 9.32 0.85 -6.57
CA ILE A 170 9.00 1.67 -5.40
C ILE A 170 8.73 3.15 -5.71
N PHE A 171 9.41 3.77 -6.67
CA PHE A 171 9.23 5.21 -6.93
C PHE A 171 7.87 5.56 -7.55
N PRO A 172 7.35 4.84 -8.55
CA PRO A 172 5.99 5.09 -9.06
C PRO A 172 4.94 4.93 -7.95
N ILE A 173 5.16 3.96 -7.06
CA ILE A 173 4.37 3.74 -5.87
C ILE A 173 4.36 4.99 -4.98
N ILE A 174 5.52 5.48 -4.54
CA ILE A 174 5.62 6.66 -3.65
C ILE A 174 4.96 7.89 -4.30
N LYS A 175 5.12 8.04 -5.62
CA LYS A 175 4.50 9.13 -6.39
C LYS A 175 2.97 9.01 -6.43
N ALA A 176 2.43 7.80 -6.62
CA ALA A 176 1.00 7.55 -6.69
C ALA A 176 0.31 7.66 -5.31
N GLU A 177 0.97 7.23 -4.23
CA GLU A 177 0.43 7.35 -2.86
C GLU A 177 0.48 8.80 -2.35
N GLY A 178 1.42 9.58 -2.87
CA GLY A 178 1.71 10.93 -2.42
C GLY A 178 2.65 10.92 -1.21
N PHE A 179 3.83 11.50 -1.40
CA PHE A 179 4.91 11.50 -0.39
C PHE A 179 4.44 12.07 0.96
N ARG A 180 3.68 13.16 0.98
CA ARG A 180 3.19 13.74 2.25
C ARG A 180 2.18 12.84 2.94
N GLN A 181 1.28 12.20 2.20
CA GLN A 181 0.27 11.29 2.75
C GLN A 181 0.90 10.00 3.30
N MET A 182 1.98 9.54 2.66
CA MET A 182 2.69 8.30 3.01
C MET A 182 3.61 8.48 4.22
N PHE A 183 4.35 9.60 4.29
CA PHE A 183 5.37 9.83 5.32
C PHE A 183 4.90 10.77 6.45
N PHE A 184 3.88 11.60 6.21
CA PHE A 184 3.40 12.62 7.15
C PHE A 184 1.86 12.65 7.24
N PRO A 185 1.19 11.53 7.60
CA PRO A 185 -0.27 11.44 7.57
C PRO A 185 -0.98 12.46 8.47
N ALA A 186 -0.36 12.88 9.57
CA ALA A 186 -0.88 13.91 10.48
C ALA A 186 -0.94 15.32 9.86
N THR A 187 -0.31 15.55 8.69
CA THR A 187 -0.38 16.85 7.99
C THR A 187 -1.59 16.96 7.06
N VAL A 188 -2.41 15.90 6.95
CA VAL A 188 -3.55 15.86 6.04
C VAL A 188 -4.77 16.53 6.70
N PRO A 189 -5.35 17.60 6.11
CA PRO A 189 -6.48 18.33 6.70
C PRO A 189 -7.71 17.46 7.03
N ALA A 190 -7.93 16.39 6.26
CA ALA A 190 -9.01 15.43 6.48
C ALA A 190 -8.94 14.73 7.85
N TYR A 191 -7.78 14.72 8.52
CA TYR A 191 -7.62 14.14 9.86
C TYR A 191 -8.28 14.98 10.96
N TYR A 192 -8.48 16.28 10.72
CA TYR A 192 -9.02 17.23 11.69
C TYR A 192 -10.38 17.79 11.30
N ARG A 193 -11.05 17.20 10.30
CA ARG A 193 -12.34 17.72 9.81
C ARG A 193 -13.43 17.47 10.86
N ALA A 194 -14.07 18.54 11.30
CA ALA A 194 -15.19 18.47 12.24
C ALA A 194 -16.48 17.98 11.54
N PRO A 195 -17.38 17.29 12.27
CA PRO A 195 -18.70 16.95 11.77
C PRO A 195 -19.54 18.22 11.46
N PRO A 196 -20.51 18.14 10.55
CA PRO A 196 -21.45 19.24 10.30
C PRO A 196 -22.14 19.68 11.59
N ALA A 197 -22.29 20.99 11.81
CA ALA A 197 -23.02 21.50 12.96
C ALA A 197 -24.51 21.13 12.85
N LEU A 198 -25.12 20.72 13.96
CA LEU A 198 -26.57 20.54 14.05
C LEU A 198 -27.23 21.90 13.82
N LYS A 199 -27.91 22.06 12.68
CA LYS A 199 -28.82 23.18 12.48
C LYS A 199 -30.10 22.86 13.25
N TYR A 200 -30.23 23.44 14.44
CA TYR A 200 -31.52 23.49 15.12
C TYR A 200 -32.44 24.41 14.30
N HIS A 201 -33.37 23.81 13.57
CA HIS A 201 -34.50 24.51 12.95
C HIS A 201 -35.72 24.42 13.87
#